data_AF-A0A944ZVD6-F1
#
_entry.id   AF-A0A944ZVD6-F1
#
_cell.length_a   1.000
_cell.length_b   1.000
_cell.length_c   1.000
_cell.angle_alpha   90.00
_cell.angle_beta   90.00
_cell.angle_gamma   90.00
#
_symmetry.space_group_name_H-M   'P 1'
#
loop_
_entity.id
_entity.type
_entity.pdbx_description
1 polymer ?
#
loop_
_entity_poly.entity_id
_entity_poly.type
_entity_poly.pdbx_seq_one_letter_code
_entity_poly.pdbx_strand_id
1 'polypeptide(L)' 'MVEKSEASNDKKLNSSWAKVTDKTIFKKGLQYFIVSFRNIEEQKTLYLLLNIYGEYIAANFHGNFKNL' A
#
# COMPACT_ATOMS: atom_id res chain seq x y z
N MET A 1 -26.50 1.38 2.00
CA MET A 1 -25.69 0.88 3.12
C MET A 1 -24.32 0.61 2.54
N VAL A 2 -23.37 1.52 2.70
CA VAL A 2 -22.00 1.30 2.21
C VAL A 2 -21.38 0.31 3.19
N GLU A 3 -21.19 -0.92 2.75
CA GLU A 3 -20.39 -1.89 3.50
C GLU A 3 -18.99 -1.32 3.63
N LYS A 4 -18.74 -0.75 4.81
CA LYS A 4 -17.43 -0.34 5.29
C LYS A 4 -16.60 -1.61 5.28
N SER A 5 -15.87 -1.81 4.18
CA SER A 5 -15.00 -2.97 4.00
C SER A 5 -14.10 -3.01 5.21
N GLU A 6 -14.20 -4.09 5.98
CA GLU A 6 -13.49 -4.28 7.23
C GLU A 6 -12.03 -3.88 7.04
N ALA A 7 -11.58 -2.89 7.82
CA ALA A 7 -10.17 -2.62 8.04
C ALA A 7 -9.59 -3.82 8.80
N SER A 8 -9.43 -4.94 8.10
CA SER A 8 -8.95 -6.18 8.69
C SER A 8 -7.44 -6.22 8.53
N ASN A 9 -6.77 -5.98 9.67
CA ASN A 9 -5.33 -6.05 9.94
C ASN A 9 -4.54 -4.74 9.85
N ASP A 10 -4.88 -3.76 10.68
CA ASP A 10 -3.92 -2.77 11.19
C ASP A 10 -2.88 -3.45 12.11
N LYS A 11 -2.07 -4.38 11.56
CA LYS A 11 -0.81 -4.73 12.21
C LYS A 11 0.07 -3.50 12.08
N LYS A 12 0.22 -2.77 13.18
CA LYS A 12 1.13 -1.63 13.29
C LYS A 12 2.48 -2.02 12.68
N LEU A 13 2.93 -1.26 11.68
CA LEU A 13 4.25 -1.45 11.10
C LEU A 13 5.28 -1.34 12.23
N ASN A 14 6.17 -2.33 12.36
CA ASN A 14 7.26 -2.25 13.32
C ASN A 14 8.36 -1.30 12.79
N SER A 15 9.42 -1.12 13.58
CA SER A 15 10.49 -0.17 13.28
C SER A 15 11.30 -0.46 12.02
N SER A 16 11.28 -1.70 11.49
CA SER A 16 12.00 -2.03 10.24
C SER A 16 11.44 -1.26 9.03
N TRP A 17 10.14 -0.94 9.03
CA TRP A 17 9.48 -0.21 7.96
C TRP A 17 9.94 1.25 7.84
N ALA A 18 10.42 1.86 8.92
CA ALA A 18 10.93 3.23 8.91
C ALA A 18 12.26 3.37 8.13
N LYS A 19 12.95 2.25 7.88
CA LYS A 19 14.24 2.21 7.17
C LYS A 19 14.10 1.79 5.71
N VAL A 20 12.89 1.47 5.24
CA VAL A 20 12.66 1.01 3.87
C VAL A 20 12.88 2.14 2.88
N THR A 21 13.88 1.99 2.03
CA THR A 21 14.22 2.94 0.97
C THR A 21 13.89 2.43 -0.42
N ASP A 22 13.77 1.11 -0.57
CA ASP A 22 13.39 0.43 -1.81
C ASP A 22 11.88 0.63 -2.08
N LYS A 23 11.59 1.60 -2.96
CA LYS A 23 10.25 1.93 -3.41
C LYS A 23 10.18 1.99 -4.93
N THR A 24 9.11 1.46 -5.49
CA THR A 24 8.88 1.43 -6.95
C THR A 24 7.41 1.65 -7.27
N ILE A 25 7.11 2.23 -8.44
CA ILE A 25 5.74 2.28 -8.95
C ILE A 25 5.39 0.87 -9.43
N PHE A 26 4.52 0.19 -8.69
CA PHE A 26 4.03 -1.14 -9.03
C PHE A 26 3.01 -1.11 -10.16
N LYS A 27 2.08 -0.15 -10.12
CA LYS A 27 1.05 0.05 -11.14
C LYS A 27 0.69 1.51 -11.27
N LYS A 28 0.35 1.93 -12.49
CA LYS A 28 -0.25 3.24 -12.78
C LYS A 28 -1.61 3.03 -13.43
N GLY A 29 -2.63 3.68 -12.89
CA GLY A 29 -3.95 3.84 -13.51
C GLY A 29 -4.16 5.26 -14.01
N LEU A 30 -5.31 5.52 -14.64
CA LEU A 30 -5.67 6.86 -15.11
C LEU A 30 -5.81 7.85 -13.94
N GLN A 31 -6.30 7.37 -12.80
CA GLN A 31 -6.61 8.19 -11.63
C GLN A 31 -5.84 7.79 -10.35
N TYR A 32 -4.86 6.89 -10.47
CA TYR A 32 -4.14 6.38 -9.31
C TYR A 32 -2.74 5.87 -9.61
N PHE A 33 -1.94 5.72 -8.56
CA PHE A 33 -0.68 5.00 -8.54
C PHE A 33 -0.73 3.95 -7.43
N ILE A 34 -0.13 2.79 -7.68
CA ILE A 34 0.21 1.83 -6.63
C ILE A 34 1.72 1.84 -6.51
N VAL A 35 2.22 2.16 -5.33
CA VAL A 35 3.66 2.17 -5.00
C VAL A 35 3.95 1.01 -4.07
N SER A 36 4.94 0.19 -4.41
CA SER A 36 5.42 -0.90 -3.56
C SER A 36 6.65 -0.49 -2.77
N PHE A 37 6.71 -0.92 -1.51
CA PHE A 37 7.82 -0.75 -0.59
C PHE A 37 8.27 -2.12 -0.11
N ARG A 38 9.49 -2.52 -0.47
CA ARG A 38 10.02 -3.84 -0.10
C ARG A 38 10.79 -3.76 1.20
N ASN A 39 10.32 -4.47 2.21
CA ASN A 39 11.05 -4.66 3.46
C ASN A 39 11.83 -5.98 3.41
N ILE A 40 13.15 -5.88 3.31
CA ILE A 40 14.04 -7.04 3.19
C ILE A 40 14.09 -7.81 4.53
N GLU A 41 14.05 -7.12 5.67
CA GLU A 41 14.11 -7.74 7.00
C GLU A 41 12.89 -8.63 7.25
N GLU A 42 11.69 -8.15 6.90
CA GLU A 42 10.45 -8.93 7.04
C GLU A 42 10.13 -9.83 5.84
N GLN A 43 10.85 -9.68 4.73
CA GLN A 43 10.55 -10.31 3.44
C GLN A 43 9.10 -10.05 2.98
N LYS A 44 8.61 -8.84 3.19
CA LYS A 44 7.25 -8.40 2.83
C LYS A 44 7.28 -7.17 1.94
N THR A 45 6.22 -7.01 1.16
CA THR A 45 6.01 -5.83 0.32
C THR A 45 4.73 -5.13 0.76
N LEU A 46 4.84 -3.86 1.13
CA LEU A 46 3.69 -3.01 1.40
C LEU A 46 3.34 -2.25 0.12
N TYR A 47 2.07 -2.26 -0.25
CA TYR A 47 1.55 -1.53 -1.40
C TYR A 47 0.71 -0.36 -0.90
N LEU A 48 1.00 0.84 -1.38
CA LEU A 48 0.23 2.04 -1.11
C LEU A 48 -0.51 2.43 -2.38
N LEU A 49 -1.84 2.57 -2.27
CA LEU A 49 -2.67 3.19 -3.28
C LEU A 49 -2.69 4.70 -3.05
N LEU A 50 -2.28 5.45 -4.06
CA LEU A 50 -2.25 6.91 -4.08
C LEU A 50 -3.14 7.43 -5.21
N ASN A 51 -3.75 8.61 -5.04
CA ASN A 51 -4.40 9.30 -6.15
C ASN A 51 -3.37 9.97 -7.09
N ILE A 52 -3.85 10.67 -8.12
CA ILE A 52 -2.99 11.36 -9.10
C ILE A 52 -2.09 12.45 -8.51
N TYR A 53 -2.44 12.97 -7.33
CA TYR A 53 -1.68 13.98 -6.61
C TYR A 53 -0.69 13.37 -5.61
N GLY A 54 -0.63 12.04 -5.51
CA GLY A 54 0.21 11.33 -4.54
C GLY A 54 -0.40 11.23 -3.14
N GLU A 55 -1.67 11.57 -2.96
CA GLU A 55 -2.33 11.48 -1.66
C GLU A 55 -2.70 10.03 -1.35
N TYR A 56 -2.49 9.64 -0.08
CA TYR A 56 -2.76 8.29 0.41
C TYR A 56 -4.26 7.96 0.41
N ILE A 57 -4.61 6.80 -0.13
CA ILE A 57 -5.98 6.26 -0.08
C ILE A 57 -6.03 5.01 0.79
N ALA A 58 -5.18 4.01 0.52
CA ALA A 58 -5.21 2.72 1.20
C ALA A 58 -3.87 1.99 1.13
N ALA A 59 -3.69 0.97 1.98
CA ALA A 59 -2.52 0.09 1.97
C ALA A 59 -2.88 -1.38 2.16
N ASN A 60 -2.09 -2.29 1.60
CA ASN A 60 -2.14 -3.72 1.90
C ASN A 60 -0.82 -4.43 1.56
N PHE A 61 -0.69 -5.72 1.90
CA PHE A 61 0.51 -6.52 1.65
C PHE A 61 0.45 -7.43 0.41
N HIS A 62 -0.62 -7.34 -0.39
CA HIS A 62 -0.84 -8.23 -1.54
C HIS A 62 -0.98 -7.51 -2.89
N GLY A 63 -1.01 -6.18 -2.90
CA GLY A 63 -1.00 -5.34 -4.11
C GLY A 63 -2.33 -5.23 -4.85
N ASN A 64 -3.38 -5.91 -4.37
CA ASN A 64 -4.70 -5.91 -4.99
C ASN A 64 -5.65 -5.02 -4.20
N PHE A 65 -6.21 -3.99 -4.81
CA PHE A 65 -7.26 -3.18 -4.19
C PHE A 65 -8.56 -3.43 -4.96
N LYS A 66 -9.59 -3.87 -4.24
CA LYS A 66 -10.90 -4.12 -4.84
C LYS A 66 -11.50 -2.78 -5.29
N ASN A 67 -12.17 -2.77 -6.45
CA ASN A 67 -12.85 -1.61 -7.01
C ASN A 67 -11.93 -0.45 -7.46
N LEU A 68 -10.68 -0.77 -7.83
CA LEU A 68 -9.79 0.13 -8.59
C LEU A 68 -9.96 0.01 -10.10
#